data_AF-A0A673G978-F1
#
_entry.id   AF-A0A673G978-F1
#
_cell.length_a   1.000
_cell.length_b   1.000
_cell.length_c   1.000
_cell.angle_alpha   90.00
_cell.angle_beta   90.00
_cell.angle_gamma   90.00
#
_symmetry.space_group_name_H-M   'P 1'
#
loop_
_entity.id
_entity.type
_entity.pdbx_description
1 polymer ?
#
loop_
_entity_poly.entity_id
_entity_poly.type
_entity_poly.pdbx_seq_one_letter_code
_entity_poly.pdbx_strand_id
1 'polypeptide(L)'
;MQRMSAMNRKLIQNLAETLCKQVKHFNKTETECLIRLFNGLLGEQAERRAAHGLDRVRFRNILHNTFGMTDDMMMDNVFRAFDKDNDTYISVKEWVEGLSVFLRGTLDEKIKFCFDVYNLHGDGYISREEMLQMLKDSLIRQPTEEDPDEGIKDIVEIALKKMDYDHDGKVSYSDFEKTVKDENLLLEAFGNCLPDAKSTLAFEQHAFQDTLN
;
A
#
# COMPACT_ATOMS: atom_id res chain seq x y z
N MET A 1 -24.38 -12.44 -27.05
CA MET A 1 -24.20 -11.77 -25.73
C MET A 1 -24.15 -12.73 -24.53
N GLN A 2 -25.02 -13.74 -24.37
CA GLN A 2 -25.01 -14.62 -23.18
C GLN A 2 -23.77 -15.55 -23.02
N ARG A 3 -23.16 -16.05 -24.10
CA ARG A 3 -21.96 -16.92 -24.02
C ARG A 3 -20.69 -16.21 -23.58
N MET A 4 -20.52 -14.93 -23.94
CA MET A 4 -19.36 -14.10 -23.53
C MET A 4 -19.38 -13.80 -22.03
N SER A 5 -20.57 -13.58 -21.45
CA SER A 5 -20.75 -13.39 -19.99
C SER A 5 -20.40 -14.64 -19.18
N ALA A 6 -20.74 -15.84 -19.68
CA ALA A 6 -20.39 -17.10 -19.00
C ALA A 6 -18.89 -17.41 -19.07
N MET A 7 -18.25 -17.12 -20.20
CA MET A 7 -16.81 -17.31 -20.40
C MET A 7 -15.99 -16.39 -19.48
N ASN A 8 -16.40 -15.13 -19.31
CA ASN A 8 -15.74 -14.19 -18.41
C ASN A 8 -15.91 -14.62 -16.93
N ARG A 9 -17.09 -15.12 -16.53
CA ARG A 9 -17.30 -15.68 -15.19
C ARG A 9 -16.38 -16.87 -14.88
N LYS A 10 -16.24 -17.81 -15.81
CA LYS A 10 -15.37 -18.99 -15.61
C LYS A 10 -13.89 -18.61 -15.52
N LEU A 11 -13.46 -17.60 -16.28
CA LEU A 11 -12.10 -17.06 -16.20
C LEU A 11 -11.83 -16.45 -14.83
N ILE A 12 -12.74 -15.61 -14.33
CA ILE A 12 -12.63 -14.99 -13.01
C ILE A 12 -12.59 -16.06 -11.91
N GLN A 13 -13.43 -17.09 -11.99
CA GLN A 13 -13.43 -18.18 -11.01
C GLN A 13 -12.10 -18.95 -10.98
N ASN A 14 -11.55 -19.29 -12.15
CA ASN A 14 -10.26 -19.99 -12.24
C ASN A 14 -9.11 -19.11 -11.74
N LEU A 15 -9.14 -17.81 -12.04
CA LEU A 15 -8.16 -16.85 -11.55
C LEU A 15 -8.25 -16.71 -10.03
N ALA A 16 -9.46 -16.60 -9.48
CA ALA A 16 -9.70 -16.55 -8.04
C ALA A 16 -9.18 -17.80 -7.32
N GLU A 17 -9.39 -19.00 -7.89
CA GLU A 17 -8.83 -20.26 -7.34
C GLU A 17 -7.30 -20.28 -7.29
N THR A 18 -6.66 -19.55 -8.20
CA THR A 18 -5.21 -19.47 -8.27
C THR A 18 -4.69 -18.42 -7.27
N LEU A 19 -5.25 -17.21 -7.30
CA LEU A 19 -4.80 -16.10 -6.48
C LEU A 19 -5.13 -16.28 -4.99
N CYS A 20 -6.28 -16.89 -4.64
CA CYS A 20 -6.64 -17.10 -3.24
C CYS A 20 -5.69 -18.08 -2.51
N LYS A 21 -4.87 -18.84 -3.25
CA LYS A 21 -3.82 -19.71 -2.69
C LYS A 21 -2.50 -18.97 -2.48
N GLN A 22 -2.33 -17.80 -3.11
CA GLN A 22 -1.13 -16.98 -3.04
C GLN A 22 -1.23 -15.91 -1.94
N VAL A 23 -2.46 -15.55 -1.54
CA VAL A 23 -2.72 -14.62 -0.44
C VAL A 23 -3.17 -15.34 0.82
N LYS A 24 -2.91 -14.73 1.99
CA LYS A 24 -3.23 -15.32 3.29
C LYS A 24 -4.60 -14.92 3.84
N HIS A 25 -5.11 -13.74 3.46
CA HIS A 25 -6.21 -13.09 4.19
C HIS A 25 -7.53 -13.02 3.43
N PHE A 26 -7.59 -13.58 2.22
CA PHE A 26 -8.82 -13.66 1.43
C PHE A 26 -9.11 -15.09 1.01
N ASN A 27 -10.36 -15.50 1.20
CA ASN A 27 -10.85 -16.76 0.64
C ASN A 27 -11.14 -16.61 -0.88
N LYS A 28 -11.52 -17.72 -1.53
CA LYS A 28 -11.84 -17.73 -2.97
C LYS A 28 -12.94 -16.73 -3.35
N THR A 29 -14.01 -16.65 -2.57
CA THR A 29 -15.16 -15.78 -2.85
C THR A 29 -14.76 -14.30 -2.73
N GLU A 30 -14.04 -13.94 -1.67
CA GLU A 30 -13.52 -12.59 -1.49
C GLU A 30 -12.55 -12.23 -2.62
N THR A 31 -11.68 -13.16 -3.01
CA THR A 31 -10.76 -12.99 -4.14
C THR A 31 -11.53 -12.74 -5.45
N GLU A 32 -12.62 -13.48 -5.70
CA GLU A 32 -13.50 -13.24 -6.84
C GLU A 32 -14.15 -11.85 -6.81
N CYS A 33 -14.59 -11.37 -5.63
CA CYS A 33 -15.08 -10.01 -5.45
C CYS A 33 -14.01 -8.97 -5.80
N LEU A 34 -12.78 -9.13 -5.30
CA LEU A 34 -11.67 -8.20 -5.60
C LEU A 34 -11.33 -8.17 -7.09
N ILE A 35 -11.34 -9.31 -7.77
CA ILE A 35 -11.12 -9.38 -9.23
C ILE A 35 -12.24 -8.65 -9.98
N ARG A 36 -13.50 -8.79 -9.55
CA ARG A 36 -14.63 -8.08 -10.17
C ARG A 36 -14.52 -6.56 -9.96
N LEU A 37 -14.14 -6.12 -8.76
CA LEU A 37 -13.88 -4.71 -8.48
C LEU A 37 -12.77 -4.15 -9.37
N PHE A 38 -11.65 -4.87 -9.46
CA PHE A 38 -10.52 -4.49 -10.32
C PHE A 38 -10.95 -4.32 -11.78
N ASN A 39 -11.71 -5.29 -12.32
CA ASN A 39 -12.24 -5.20 -13.68
C ASN A 39 -13.20 -3.99 -13.86
N GLY A 40 -14.00 -3.67 -12.83
CA GLY A 40 -14.86 -2.49 -12.82
C GLY A 40 -14.06 -1.17 -12.85
N LEU A 41 -12.94 -1.12 -12.11
CA LEU A 41 -12.04 0.04 -12.07
C LEU A 41 -11.30 0.28 -13.40
N LEU A 42 -11.06 -0.77 -14.18
CA LEU A 42 -10.48 -0.65 -15.52
C LEU A 42 -11.46 -0.05 -16.54
N GLY A 43 -12.76 -0.31 -16.38
CA GLY A 43 -13.86 0.17 -17.24
C GLY A 43 -13.87 -0.48 -18.64
N GLU A 44 -14.93 -0.21 -19.43
CA GLU A 44 -15.09 -0.78 -20.79
C GLU A 44 -13.97 -0.40 -21.77
N GLN A 45 -13.22 0.68 -21.51
CA GLN A 45 -12.11 1.11 -22.38
C GLN A 45 -10.87 0.20 -22.30
N ALA A 46 -10.76 -0.64 -21.28
CA ALA A 46 -9.71 -1.67 -21.19
C ALA A 46 -9.91 -2.82 -22.20
N GLU A 47 -11.08 -2.93 -22.84
CA GLU A 47 -11.28 -3.88 -23.95
C GLU A 47 -10.70 -3.36 -25.27
N ARG A 48 -10.45 -2.04 -25.40
CA ARG A 48 -10.01 -1.39 -26.66
C ARG A 48 -8.52 -1.08 -26.70
N ARG A 49 -7.89 -0.93 -25.55
CA ARG A 49 -6.43 -0.87 -25.40
C ARG A 49 -6.07 -2.01 -24.48
N ALA A 50 -4.99 -2.72 -24.77
CA ALA A 50 -4.45 -3.75 -23.88
C ALA A 50 -3.97 -3.08 -22.57
N ALA A 51 -4.89 -2.64 -21.72
CA ALA A 51 -4.64 -2.08 -20.42
C ALA A 51 -4.51 -3.27 -19.47
N HIS A 52 -3.27 -3.63 -19.15
CA HIS A 52 -2.92 -4.81 -18.37
C HIS A 52 -3.05 -4.57 -16.85
N GLY A 53 -3.27 -3.32 -16.41
CA GLY A 53 -3.43 -2.98 -15.00
C GLY A 53 -3.85 -1.53 -14.75
N LEU A 54 -3.94 -1.17 -13.47
CA LEU A 54 -4.25 0.19 -13.03
C LEU A 54 -2.98 1.05 -13.11
N ASP A 55 -3.01 2.11 -13.92
CA ASP A 55 -1.93 3.09 -13.93
C ASP A 55 -1.85 3.86 -12.59
N ARG A 56 -0.72 4.54 -12.40
CA ARG A 56 -0.42 5.33 -11.21
C ARG A 56 -1.46 6.39 -10.87
N VAL A 57 -2.07 7.04 -11.87
CA VAL A 57 -3.08 8.08 -11.66
C VAL A 57 -4.37 7.46 -11.16
N ARG A 58 -4.82 6.35 -11.77
CA ARG A 58 -6.01 5.63 -11.35
C ARG A 58 -5.85 5.07 -9.94
N PHE A 59 -4.71 4.46 -9.64
CA PHE A 59 -4.45 3.91 -8.32
C PHE A 59 -4.38 5.00 -7.24
N ARG A 60 -3.71 6.14 -7.51
CA ARG A 60 -3.74 7.31 -6.62
C ARG A 60 -5.16 7.79 -6.33
N ASN A 61 -6.02 7.85 -7.34
CA ASN A 61 -7.42 8.25 -7.14
C ASN A 61 -8.17 7.26 -6.25
N ILE A 62 -7.85 5.97 -6.29
CA ILE A 62 -8.41 4.96 -5.37
C ILE A 62 -7.91 5.22 -3.95
N LEU A 63 -6.60 5.38 -3.75
CA LEU A 63 -6.03 5.69 -2.44
C LEU A 63 -6.66 6.94 -1.81
N HIS A 64 -6.86 7.99 -2.61
CA HIS A 64 -7.49 9.22 -2.16
C HIS A 64 -8.97 9.06 -1.83
N ASN A 65 -9.78 8.59 -2.79
CA ASN A 65 -11.23 8.59 -2.65
C ASN A 65 -11.75 7.47 -1.73
N THR A 66 -11.04 6.35 -1.66
CA THR A 66 -11.46 5.16 -0.92
C THR A 66 -10.79 5.08 0.46
N PHE A 67 -9.50 5.42 0.54
CA PHE A 67 -8.71 5.26 1.77
C PHE A 67 -8.35 6.57 2.44
N GLY A 68 -8.81 7.72 1.90
CA GLY A 68 -8.60 9.04 2.51
C GLY A 68 -7.16 9.52 2.50
N MET A 69 -6.29 8.88 1.71
CA MET A 69 -4.89 9.30 1.61
C MET A 69 -4.80 10.64 0.89
N THR A 70 -4.00 11.56 1.41
CA THR A 70 -3.88 12.91 0.84
C THR A 70 -2.44 13.34 0.59
N ASP A 71 -1.47 12.59 1.11
CA ASP A 71 -0.05 12.86 0.87
C ASP A 71 0.36 12.25 -0.48
N ASP A 72 0.77 13.12 -1.39
CA ASP A 72 1.06 12.76 -2.78
C ASP A 72 2.23 11.80 -2.90
N MET A 73 3.28 12.01 -2.10
CA MET A 73 4.45 11.15 -2.10
C MET A 73 4.14 9.82 -1.40
N MET A 74 3.38 9.82 -0.32
CA MET A 74 3.01 8.58 0.35
C MET A 74 2.12 7.71 -0.53
N MET A 75 1.15 8.30 -1.23
CA MET A 75 0.36 7.56 -2.22
C MET A 75 1.24 7.02 -3.36
N ASP A 76 2.30 7.74 -3.72
CA ASP A 76 3.28 7.29 -4.71
C ASP A 76 4.06 6.06 -4.25
N ASN A 77 4.52 6.10 -3.01
CA ASN A 77 5.31 5.05 -2.42
C ASN A 77 4.45 3.80 -2.18
N VAL A 78 3.19 3.97 -1.79
CA VAL A 78 2.21 2.89 -1.71
C VAL A 78 1.96 2.27 -3.09
N PHE A 79 1.89 3.06 -4.17
CA PHE A 79 1.82 2.52 -5.52
C PHE A 79 3.03 1.63 -5.83
N ARG A 80 4.26 2.11 -5.57
CA ARG A 80 5.49 1.32 -5.79
C ARG A 80 5.53 0.05 -4.94
N ALA A 81 5.02 0.10 -3.71
CA ALA A 81 4.95 -1.07 -2.86
C ALA A 81 3.95 -2.12 -3.37
N PHE A 82 2.91 -1.72 -4.11
CA PHE A 82 1.98 -2.62 -4.79
C PHE A 82 2.55 -3.14 -6.12
N ASP A 83 3.22 -2.31 -6.90
CA ASP A 83 3.88 -2.66 -8.19
C ASP A 83 5.16 -3.48 -7.95
N LYS A 84 5.02 -4.80 -7.85
CA LYS A 84 6.11 -5.72 -7.49
C LYS A 84 7.03 -6.03 -8.66
N ASP A 85 6.54 -5.97 -9.90
CA ASP A 85 7.36 -6.21 -11.08
C ASP A 85 7.91 -4.92 -11.74
N ASN A 86 7.53 -3.75 -11.21
CA ASN A 86 7.95 -2.42 -11.66
C ASN A 86 7.56 -2.15 -13.13
N ASP A 87 6.44 -2.70 -13.59
CA ASP A 87 5.93 -2.45 -14.94
C ASP A 87 5.14 -1.13 -15.07
N THR A 88 5.01 -0.38 -13.97
CA THR A 88 4.27 0.89 -13.84
C THR A 88 2.75 0.75 -13.88
N TYR A 89 2.22 -0.46 -13.71
CA TYR A 89 0.80 -0.76 -13.56
C TYR A 89 0.58 -1.69 -12.36
N ILE A 90 -0.57 -1.58 -11.70
CA ILE A 90 -1.00 -2.59 -10.73
C ILE A 90 -1.79 -3.65 -11.48
N SER A 91 -1.23 -4.85 -11.61
CA SER A 91 -1.92 -6.02 -12.14
C SER A 91 -3.00 -6.51 -11.17
N VAL A 92 -3.90 -7.38 -11.65
CA VAL A 92 -4.92 -8.01 -10.78
C VAL A 92 -4.30 -8.85 -9.66
N LYS A 93 -3.13 -9.43 -9.91
CA LYS A 93 -2.39 -10.21 -8.92
C LYS A 93 -1.90 -9.30 -7.80
N GLU A 94 -1.19 -8.22 -8.15
CA GLU A 94 -0.66 -7.23 -7.21
C GLU A 94 -1.77 -6.50 -6.44
N TRP A 95 -2.89 -6.25 -7.10
CA TRP A 95 -4.09 -5.72 -6.45
C TRP A 95 -4.57 -6.63 -5.31
N VAL A 96 -4.71 -7.93 -5.56
CA VAL A 96 -5.18 -8.90 -4.55
C VAL A 96 -4.12 -9.12 -3.46
N GLU A 97 -2.84 -9.26 -3.84
CA GLU A 97 -1.73 -9.44 -2.89
C GLU A 97 -1.54 -8.22 -2.00
N GLY A 98 -1.50 -7.03 -2.60
CA GLY A 98 -1.35 -5.76 -1.88
C GLY A 98 -2.52 -5.51 -0.94
N LEU A 99 -3.78 -5.65 -1.40
CA LEU A 99 -4.95 -5.49 -0.52
C LEU A 99 -4.99 -6.52 0.62
N SER A 100 -4.42 -7.72 0.42
CA SER A 100 -4.38 -8.74 1.48
C SER A 100 -3.59 -8.23 2.68
N VAL A 101 -2.50 -7.51 2.45
CA VAL A 101 -1.69 -6.90 3.53
C VAL A 101 -2.28 -5.56 3.97
N PHE A 102 -2.68 -4.73 3.00
CA PHE A 102 -3.18 -3.37 3.24
C PHE A 102 -4.42 -3.33 4.13
N LEU A 103 -5.34 -4.28 3.96
CA LEU A 103 -6.59 -4.34 4.72
C LEU A 103 -6.48 -5.25 5.95
N ARG A 104 -5.85 -6.43 5.80
CA ARG A 104 -5.90 -7.53 6.79
C ARG A 104 -4.54 -8.07 7.21
N GLY A 105 -3.45 -7.42 6.83
CA GLY A 105 -2.10 -7.86 7.13
C GLY A 105 -1.84 -8.00 8.63
N THR A 106 -1.09 -9.05 8.98
CA THR A 106 -0.50 -9.18 10.31
C THR A 106 0.52 -8.07 10.57
N LEU A 107 0.94 -7.90 11.83
CA LEU A 107 1.97 -6.92 12.17
C LEU A 107 3.25 -7.13 11.35
N ASP A 108 3.74 -8.37 11.23
CA ASP A 108 4.96 -8.67 10.45
C ASP A 108 4.82 -8.29 8.96
N GLU A 109 3.65 -8.55 8.36
CA GLU A 109 3.38 -8.18 6.97
C GLU A 109 3.29 -6.66 6.80
N LYS A 110 2.68 -5.97 7.76
CA LYS A 110 2.59 -4.51 7.77
C LYS A 110 3.96 -3.86 7.99
N ILE A 111 4.80 -4.39 8.87
CA ILE A 111 6.19 -3.94 9.05
C ILE A 111 6.93 -4.02 7.72
N LYS A 112 6.86 -5.15 7.02
CA LYS A 112 7.51 -5.32 5.72
C LYS A 112 6.95 -4.36 4.67
N PHE A 113 5.63 -4.19 4.64
CA PHE A 113 4.97 -3.26 3.73
C PHE A 113 5.41 -1.80 3.97
N CYS A 114 5.34 -1.30 5.21
CA CYS A 114 5.75 0.05 5.55
C CYS A 114 7.24 0.29 5.24
N PHE A 115 8.09 -0.69 5.53
CA PHE A 115 9.51 -0.61 5.17
C PHE A 115 9.71 -0.46 3.66
N ASP A 116 9.00 -1.23 2.84
CA ASP A 116 9.07 -1.14 1.37
C ASP A 116 8.54 0.20 0.85
N VAL A 117 7.56 0.82 1.52
CA VAL A 117 7.08 2.17 1.23
C VAL A 117 8.14 3.22 1.55
N TYR A 118 8.91 3.03 2.63
CA TYR A 118 9.90 4.00 3.12
C TYR A 118 11.25 3.93 2.42
N ASN A 119 11.64 2.75 1.92
CA ASN A 119 12.89 2.51 1.18
C ASN A 119 12.72 2.91 -0.30
N LEU A 120 12.77 4.22 -0.59
CA LEU A 120 12.51 4.81 -1.91
C LEU A 120 13.50 4.38 -2.98
N HIS A 121 14.77 4.21 -2.59
CA HIS A 121 15.84 3.80 -3.48
C HIS A 121 15.92 2.28 -3.66
N GLY A 122 15.23 1.50 -2.83
CA GLY A 122 15.22 0.04 -2.93
C GLY A 122 16.56 -0.62 -2.56
N ASP A 123 17.45 0.08 -1.88
CA ASP A 123 18.80 -0.42 -1.54
C ASP A 123 18.83 -1.27 -0.27
N GLY A 124 17.69 -1.36 0.42
CA GLY A 124 17.48 -2.17 1.61
C GLY A 124 17.62 -1.38 2.90
N TYR A 125 17.73 -0.06 2.83
CA TYR A 125 17.86 0.84 3.96
C TYR A 125 16.93 2.04 3.79
N ILE A 126 16.51 2.61 4.91
CA ILE A 126 15.88 3.93 4.95
C ILE A 126 16.98 4.91 5.34
N SER A 127 17.41 5.72 4.38
CA SER A 127 18.42 6.75 4.55
C SER A 127 17.86 7.98 5.25
N ARG A 128 18.77 8.78 5.81
CA ARG A 128 18.47 10.10 6.38
C ARG A 128 17.73 11.01 5.38
N GLU A 129 18.14 10.98 4.12
CA GLU A 129 17.55 11.77 3.04
C GLU A 129 16.10 11.34 2.76
N GLU A 130 15.83 10.03 2.75
CA GLU A 130 14.48 9.49 2.57
C GLU A 130 13.58 9.84 3.76
N MET A 131 14.08 9.74 4.99
CA MET A 131 13.34 10.18 6.19
C MET A 131 12.98 11.66 6.12
N LEU A 132 13.96 12.51 5.78
CA LEU A 132 13.76 13.95 5.64
C LEU A 132 12.69 14.24 4.58
N GLN A 133 12.77 13.57 3.43
CA GLN A 133 11.82 13.75 2.35
C GLN A 133 10.39 13.41 2.82
N MET A 134 10.20 12.24 3.43
CA MET A 134 8.90 11.77 3.94
C MET A 134 8.30 12.68 5.01
N LEU A 135 9.12 13.11 5.96
CA LEU A 135 8.67 13.97 7.06
C LEU A 135 8.33 15.39 6.58
N LYS A 136 9.02 15.91 5.56
CA LYS A 136 8.69 17.22 4.96
C LYS A 136 7.25 17.24 4.45
N ASP A 137 6.88 16.30 3.59
CA ASP A 137 5.53 16.31 2.99
C ASP A 137 4.43 16.03 4.03
N SER A 138 4.74 15.21 5.04
CA SER A 138 3.81 14.88 6.13
C SER A 138 3.62 16.02 7.15
N LEU A 139 4.65 16.83 7.44
CA LEU A 139 4.64 17.84 8.52
C LEU A 139 4.44 19.28 8.03
N ILE A 140 4.74 19.60 6.78
CA ILE A 140 4.63 20.97 6.20
C ILE A 140 3.16 21.47 6.10
N ARG A 141 2.18 20.63 6.45
CA ARG A 141 0.76 21.04 6.51
C ARG A 141 0.41 21.92 7.72
N GLN A 142 1.32 22.12 8.68
CA GLN A 142 1.11 23.04 9.80
C GLN A 142 2.06 24.24 9.65
N PRO A 143 1.56 25.47 9.45
CA PRO A 143 2.42 26.64 9.41
C PRO A 143 2.96 26.91 10.82
N THR A 144 4.24 26.64 11.04
CA THR A 144 4.99 27.02 12.26
C THR A 144 5.79 28.30 12.02
N GLU A 145 6.04 29.08 13.08
CA GLU A 145 6.86 30.30 13.03
C GLU A 145 8.39 30.00 12.98
N GLU A 146 8.79 28.77 13.26
CA GLU A 146 10.17 28.27 13.18
C GLU A 146 10.48 27.72 11.79
N ASP A 147 11.77 27.73 11.40
CA ASP A 147 12.24 27.10 10.15
C ASP A 147 11.89 25.60 10.18
N PRO A 148 10.90 25.14 9.39
CA PRO A 148 10.41 23.76 9.45
C PRO A 148 11.51 22.75 9.12
N ASP A 149 12.58 23.17 8.44
CA ASP A 149 13.68 22.30 8.07
C ASP A 149 14.57 21.92 9.26
N GLU A 150 14.70 22.77 10.30
CA GLU A 150 15.49 22.42 11.50
C GLU A 150 14.71 21.45 12.40
N GLY A 151 13.41 21.68 12.61
CA GLY A 151 12.58 20.76 13.40
C GLY A 151 12.49 19.36 12.79
N ILE A 152 12.46 19.25 11.46
CA ILE A 152 12.47 17.95 10.78
C ILE A 152 13.82 17.25 10.94
N LYS A 153 14.95 17.97 10.89
CA LYS A 153 16.27 17.37 11.14
C LYS A 153 16.34 16.77 12.55
N ASP A 154 15.82 17.47 13.56
CA ASP A 154 15.76 16.95 14.92
C ASP A 154 14.92 15.67 15.02
N ILE A 155 13.78 15.61 14.32
CA ILE A 155 12.95 14.39 14.26
C ILE A 155 13.73 13.24 13.59
N VAL A 156 14.47 13.51 12.52
CA VAL A 156 15.31 12.50 11.85
C VAL A 156 16.42 11.99 12.79
N GLU A 157 17.08 12.86 13.55
CA GLU A 157 18.07 12.45 14.55
C GLU A 157 17.44 11.58 15.65
N ILE A 158 16.24 11.95 16.12
CA ILE A 158 15.50 11.17 17.11
C ILE A 158 15.13 9.79 16.54
N ALA A 159 14.67 9.72 15.29
CA ALA A 159 14.34 8.48 14.62
C ALA A 159 15.56 7.57 14.49
N LEU A 160 16.69 8.09 14.02
CA LEU A 160 17.94 7.32 13.95
C LEU A 160 18.39 6.85 15.33
N LYS A 161 18.42 7.73 16.34
CA LYS A 161 18.78 7.33 17.71
C LYS A 161 17.89 6.21 18.26
N LYS A 162 16.62 6.15 17.83
CA LYS A 162 15.65 5.16 18.27
C LYS A 162 15.71 3.85 17.47
N MET A 163 15.96 3.94 16.17
CA MET A 163 15.82 2.84 15.21
C MET A 163 17.16 2.23 14.79
N ASP A 164 18.21 3.02 14.61
CA ASP A 164 19.52 2.60 14.11
C ASP A 164 20.33 1.89 15.23
N TYR A 165 20.23 0.56 15.28
CA TYR A 165 20.88 -0.25 16.33
C TYR A 165 22.37 -0.52 16.05
N ASP A 166 22.80 -0.53 14.79
CA ASP A 166 24.20 -0.79 14.43
C ASP A 166 25.01 0.49 14.20
N HIS A 167 24.35 1.65 14.25
CA HIS A 167 24.91 2.98 14.19
C HIS A 167 25.61 3.28 12.86
N ASP A 168 25.08 2.75 11.75
CA ASP A 168 25.59 3.00 10.41
C ASP A 168 25.00 4.26 9.74
N GLY A 169 24.10 4.96 10.44
CA GLY A 169 23.50 6.22 10.00
C GLY A 169 22.26 6.07 9.11
N LYS A 170 21.76 4.85 8.96
CA LYS A 170 20.55 4.50 8.20
C LYS A 170 19.79 3.40 8.95
N VAL A 171 18.61 3.03 8.46
CA VAL A 171 17.75 2.03 9.12
C VAL A 171 17.56 0.85 8.20
N SER A 172 18.13 -0.30 8.56
CA SER A 172 17.90 -1.56 7.84
C SER A 172 16.49 -2.12 8.13
N TYR A 173 16.08 -3.15 7.38
CA TYR A 173 14.84 -3.86 7.69
C TYR A 173 14.85 -4.46 9.10
N SER A 174 15.99 -5.00 9.55
CA SER A 174 16.13 -5.60 10.88
C SER A 174 15.97 -4.55 11.98
N ASP A 175 16.50 -3.34 11.76
CA ASP A 175 16.38 -2.22 12.68
C ASP A 175 14.93 -1.77 12.81
N PHE A 176 14.27 -1.58 11.67
CA PHE A 176 12.86 -1.18 11.62
C PHE A 176 11.95 -2.26 12.24
N GLU A 177 12.11 -3.52 11.86
CA GLU A 177 11.32 -4.64 12.39
C GLU A 177 11.45 -4.73 13.91
N LYS A 178 12.67 -4.70 14.43
CA LYS A 178 12.92 -4.76 15.86
C LYS A 178 12.28 -3.57 16.59
N THR A 179 12.47 -2.37 16.05
CA THR A 179 11.90 -1.15 16.64
C THR A 179 10.38 -1.20 16.73
N VAL A 180 9.71 -1.60 15.65
CA VAL A 180 8.23 -1.66 15.61
C VAL A 180 7.69 -2.80 16.47
N LYS A 181 8.41 -3.92 16.59
CA LYS A 181 8.04 -5.01 17.52
C LYS A 181 8.12 -4.59 18.98
N ASP A 182 9.11 -3.77 19.34
CA ASP A 182 9.23 -3.20 20.68
C ASP A 182 8.21 -2.06 20.90
N GLU A 183 7.91 -1.27 19.86
CA GLU A 183 7.03 -0.11 19.94
C GLU A 183 6.16 0.04 18.66
N ASN A 184 4.99 -0.61 18.68
CA ASN A 184 4.08 -0.68 17.53
C ASN A 184 3.61 0.69 16.99
N LEU A 185 3.67 1.75 17.80
CA LEU A 185 3.32 3.11 17.37
C LEU A 185 4.28 3.68 16.32
N LEU A 186 5.48 3.10 16.17
CA LEU A 186 6.48 3.52 15.20
C LEU A 186 6.32 2.89 13.81
N LEU A 187 5.28 2.04 13.61
CA LEU A 187 5.00 1.42 12.32
C LEU A 187 4.82 2.42 11.19
N GLU A 188 4.21 3.58 11.50
CA GLU A 188 3.94 4.65 10.53
C GLU A 188 4.74 5.93 10.85
N ALA A 189 5.94 5.78 11.43
CA ALA A 189 6.74 6.89 11.97
C ALA A 189 7.09 8.00 10.96
N PHE A 190 7.19 7.67 9.67
CA PHE A 190 7.54 8.63 8.61
C PHE A 190 6.33 9.08 7.78
N GLY A 191 5.12 8.69 8.19
CA GLY A 191 3.87 9.12 7.58
C GLY A 191 2.90 7.96 7.33
N ASN A 192 1.62 8.30 7.25
CA ASN A 192 0.51 7.33 7.17
C ASN A 192 0.47 6.66 5.79
N CYS A 193 0.89 5.39 5.73
CA CYS A 193 0.92 4.59 4.51
C CYS A 193 -0.08 3.44 4.52
N LEU A 194 -0.77 3.20 5.65
CA LEU A 194 -1.84 2.22 5.78
C LEU A 194 -3.21 2.91 5.89
N PRO A 195 -4.29 2.23 5.50
CA PRO A 195 -5.62 2.79 5.63
C PRO A 195 -6.06 2.76 7.09
N ASP A 196 -6.81 3.79 7.51
CA ASP A 196 -7.43 3.78 8.83
C ASP A 196 -8.54 2.70 8.93
N ALA A 197 -8.94 2.36 10.15
CA ALA A 197 -9.93 1.30 10.40
C ALA A 197 -11.32 1.60 9.80
N LYS A 198 -11.73 2.87 9.76
CA LYS A 198 -13.03 3.27 9.21
C LYS A 198 -13.03 3.11 7.68
N SER A 199 -11.97 3.56 7.02
CA SER A 199 -11.78 3.44 5.58
C SER A 199 -11.66 1.97 5.15
N THR A 200 -10.93 1.16 5.93
CA THR A 200 -10.84 -0.30 5.75
C THR A 200 -12.21 -0.96 5.83
N LEU A 201 -12.98 -0.69 6.90
CA LEU A 201 -14.31 -1.27 7.09
C LEU A 201 -15.27 -0.86 5.97
N ALA A 202 -15.27 0.42 5.57
CA ALA A 202 -16.11 0.91 4.49
C ALA A 202 -15.79 0.22 3.16
N PHE A 203 -14.50 0.03 2.86
CA PHE A 203 -14.08 -0.72 1.67
C PHE A 203 -14.54 -2.17 1.73
N GLU A 204 -14.30 -2.89 2.83
CA GLU A 204 -14.70 -4.30 2.95
C GLU A 204 -16.21 -4.48 2.85
N GLN A 205 -17.00 -3.59 3.48
CA GLN A 205 -18.46 -3.61 3.38
C GLN A 205 -18.93 -3.40 1.94
N HIS A 206 -18.25 -2.57 1.15
CA HIS A 206 -18.57 -2.39 -0.26
C HIS A 206 -18.11 -3.58 -1.11
N ALA A 207 -16.88 -4.04 -0.89
CA ALA A 207 -16.23 -5.06 -1.69
C ALA A 207 -16.83 -6.44 -1.52
N PHE A 208 -17.22 -6.78 -0.29
CA PHE A 208 -17.63 -8.13 0.10
C PHE A 208 -19.12 -8.23 0.46
N GLN A 209 -19.90 -7.23 0.05
CA GLN A 209 -21.35 -7.14 0.26
C GLN A 209 -22.10 -8.43 -0.11
N ASP A 210 -21.70 -9.08 -1.21
CA ASP A 210 -22.32 -10.33 -1.71
C ASP A 210 -21.90 -11.60 -0.95
N THR A 211 -20.90 -11.52 -0.07
CA THR A 211 -20.39 -12.66 0.71
C THR A 211 -21.02 -12.78 2.10
N LEU A 212 -21.73 -11.72 2.53
CA LEU A 212 -22.35 -11.59 3.84
C LEU A 212 -23.83 -12.03 3.86
N ASN A 213 -24.35 -12.56 2.74
CA ASN A 213 -25.72 -13.07 2.59
C ASN A 213 -25.75 -14.56 2.26
#